data_AF-A0A7K2AQS9-F1
#
_entry.id   AF-A0A7K2AQS9-F1
#
_cell.length_a   1.000
_cell.length_b   1.000
_cell.length_c   1.000
_cell.angle_alpha   90.00
_cell.angle_beta   90.00
_cell.angle_gamma   90.00
#
_symmetry.space_group_name_H-M   'P 1'
#
loop_
_entity.id
_entity.type
_entity.pdbx_description
1 polymer ?
#
loop_
_entity_poly.entity_id
_entity_poly.type
_entity_poly.pdbx_seq_one_letter_code
_entity_poly.pdbx_strand_id
1 'polypeptide(L)'
;MTGPDGPGPTGPGPTVTGPDGPGPTGSGPTGPRDVTDTPRDAGGGPTTDVPQNIHDITPKPRKLPDGANIRFLAPTVNAITNVTALVGRDLEPLRCHIYIRDGLIAGIVPDNADTTPLAAAPPPARDLLERDKPITIDGKHMIAVPGMADVHDHLQVLGPGLPVAEGLPLDEFLRVQWATQARMGPPEYELAVLLGTLQRLKCGVTTVVDHAYTFHEPDLDEACVHAYDLSGIRWAYARGIMTRPYAPVCETFEQAAANIRALLANTTATPERLFVAPVSIRQATLQEYERSAALAEELGAGTYTHASETQAERETWLQEAQTTPIKALDRAGFLTERTVLAHCVVLDDDEIELLAARGTHVVHCPSNNMKLAKGVTRVPDLLAAGVNVALGVDMMADIFSEMRAELHMQSLHSGDPAVLSSRDVLQMATWRGAAAVFPDAAAPADTLTAATAGYRVPIGELSTGCAADIVLIPARSLLQAPLLDPLHAVVHQTHGPMVRHVLVDGQLVVADGVSTLVDEKELLVEAERACNYWLDQLDLPAGPQGVWFPPPPPDFPDAPPDGWP
;
A
#
# COMPACT_ATOMS: atom_id res chain seq x y z
N MET A 1 47.09 6.09 -51.82
CA MET A 1 47.83 7.22 -51.22
C MET A 1 48.30 6.78 -49.86
N THR A 2 49.60 6.89 -49.66
CA THR A 2 50.48 6.18 -48.73
C THR A 2 50.58 6.85 -47.36
N GLY A 3 50.37 6.08 -46.30
CA GLY A 3 51.32 5.88 -45.19
C GLY A 3 51.59 6.98 -44.14
N PRO A 4 52.14 6.59 -42.96
CA PRO A 4 51.97 7.22 -41.63
C PRO A 4 53.29 7.82 -41.08
N ASP A 5 53.31 8.32 -39.82
CA ASP A 5 54.46 8.26 -38.88
C ASP A 5 54.14 8.86 -37.49
N GLY A 6 54.53 8.16 -36.40
CA GLY A 6 54.71 8.68 -35.02
C GLY A 6 56.21 8.93 -34.73
N PRO A 7 56.76 8.76 -33.50
CA PRO A 7 56.42 9.29 -32.15
C PRO A 7 57.64 9.89 -31.36
N GLY A 8 57.42 10.44 -30.14
CA GLY A 8 58.41 10.56 -29.02
C GLY A 8 59.02 11.96 -28.67
N PRO A 9 59.87 12.12 -27.60
CA PRO A 9 59.61 12.03 -26.14
C PRO A 9 60.29 13.16 -25.27
N THR A 10 60.27 13.02 -23.91
CA THR A 10 61.22 13.48 -22.82
C THR A 10 60.77 14.52 -21.75
N GLY A 11 60.95 14.18 -20.45
CA GLY A 11 60.83 15.05 -19.22
C GLY A 11 62.16 15.71 -18.82
N PRO A 12 62.59 15.90 -17.52
CA PRO A 12 61.93 16.04 -16.19
C PRO A 12 62.49 17.21 -15.27
N GLY A 13 61.89 17.45 -14.08
CA GLY A 13 62.48 18.02 -12.81
C GLY A 13 62.94 19.51 -12.78
N PRO A 14 63.17 20.18 -11.59
CA PRO A 14 63.74 19.62 -10.35
C PRO A 14 63.20 20.17 -8.97
N THR A 15 63.72 19.56 -7.89
CA THR A 15 63.67 19.88 -6.44
C THR A 15 65.01 20.45 -5.91
N VAL A 16 65.02 21.38 -4.92
CA VAL A 16 66.17 21.78 -4.03
C VAL A 16 65.59 22.51 -2.76
N THR A 17 65.51 21.93 -1.54
CA THR A 17 66.41 21.90 -0.32
C THR A 17 66.65 23.21 0.49
N GLY A 18 66.55 23.12 1.85
CA GLY A 18 66.54 24.14 2.97
C GLY A 18 67.77 25.09 3.15
N PRO A 19 68.21 25.56 4.36
CA PRO A 19 67.82 25.30 5.78
C PRO A 19 67.87 26.53 6.78
N ASP A 20 67.78 26.26 8.10
CA ASP A 20 68.29 27.00 9.30
C ASP A 20 67.51 28.13 10.05
N GLY A 21 67.39 27.97 11.39
CA GLY A 21 66.92 28.97 12.41
C GLY A 21 68.05 29.95 12.86
N PRO A 22 67.98 30.71 14.00
CA PRO A 22 67.21 30.56 15.26
C PRO A 22 66.50 31.86 15.82
N GLY A 23 65.81 31.79 16.98
CA GLY A 23 65.06 32.86 17.70
C GLY A 23 65.92 33.93 18.42
N PRO A 24 65.53 34.59 19.56
CA PRO A 24 64.29 34.61 20.38
C PRO A 24 63.77 36.06 20.72
N THR A 25 62.63 36.32 21.39
CA THR A 25 62.46 36.59 22.86
C THR A 25 61.02 37.12 23.10
N GLY A 26 60.20 36.50 23.96
CA GLY A 26 59.78 36.98 25.31
C GLY A 26 58.32 37.49 25.29
N SER A 27 57.41 37.31 26.26
CA SER A 27 57.33 36.67 27.59
C SER A 27 55.85 36.80 28.05
N GLY A 28 55.05 35.73 28.20
CA GLY A 28 54.63 35.10 29.48
C GLY A 28 53.20 35.53 29.94
N PRO A 29 52.51 34.84 30.88
CA PRO A 29 52.59 33.44 31.30
C PRO A 29 51.22 32.72 31.44
N THR A 30 51.22 31.39 31.30
CA THR A 30 50.17 30.45 31.77
C THR A 30 50.77 29.49 32.79
N GLY A 31 50.00 29.15 33.82
CA GLY A 31 50.35 28.17 34.86
C GLY A 31 49.13 27.31 35.26
N PRO A 32 49.33 26.20 36.00
CA PRO A 32 49.11 24.85 35.47
C PRO A 32 48.17 23.99 36.32
N ARG A 33 47.83 22.77 35.83
CA ARG A 33 47.66 21.50 36.58
C ARG A 33 47.20 20.40 35.60
N ASP A 34 48.07 19.46 35.26
CA ASP A 34 48.40 18.18 35.93
C ASP A 34 47.44 17.04 35.56
N VAL A 35 48.02 16.03 34.92
CA VAL A 35 47.41 14.82 34.35
C VAL A 35 47.89 13.65 35.18
N THR A 36 46.97 12.90 35.80
CA THR A 36 47.20 11.51 36.19
C THR A 36 45.93 10.67 36.03
N ASP A 37 46.17 9.43 35.58
CA ASP A 37 45.23 8.38 35.17
C ASP A 37 44.07 8.06 36.12
N THR A 38 42.90 7.79 35.54
CA THR A 38 41.88 6.85 36.06
C THR A 38 40.99 6.33 34.91
N PRO A 39 40.40 5.11 35.02
CA PRO A 39 39.99 4.29 33.89
C PRO A 39 38.63 4.70 33.29
N ARG A 40 38.47 4.42 31.98
CA ARG A 40 37.22 4.60 31.22
C ARG A 40 36.14 3.67 31.75
N ASP A 41 35.15 4.22 32.45
CA ASP A 41 33.86 3.58 32.67
C ASP A 41 33.05 3.58 31.38
N ALA A 42 32.58 2.39 31.01
CA ALA A 42 31.61 2.16 29.95
C ALA A 42 30.25 2.69 30.41
N GLY A 43 29.89 3.90 29.98
CA GLY A 43 28.56 4.46 30.15
C GLY A 43 27.57 3.78 29.21
N GLY A 44 26.59 3.09 29.78
CA GLY A 44 25.48 2.46 29.07
C GLY A 44 24.64 3.48 28.29
N GLY A 45 24.25 3.09 27.08
CA GLY A 45 23.22 3.79 26.32
C GLY A 45 21.85 3.67 27.00
N PRO A 46 20.89 4.56 26.67
CA PRO A 46 19.56 4.50 27.25
C PRO A 46 18.86 3.24 26.77
N THR A 47 18.66 2.27 27.66
CA THR A 47 17.69 1.20 27.48
C THR A 47 16.30 1.81 27.68
N THR A 48 15.52 1.93 26.61
CA THR A 48 14.09 2.25 26.70
C THR A 48 13.37 1.01 27.22
N ASP A 49 13.17 0.95 28.53
CA ASP A 49 12.32 -0.07 29.15
C ASP A 49 10.87 0.14 28.71
N VAL A 50 10.37 -0.78 27.87
CA VAL A 50 8.96 -0.89 27.50
C VAL A 50 8.16 -1.35 28.75
N PRO A 51 7.06 -0.68 29.16
CA PRO A 51 6.33 -1.04 30.38
C PRO A 51 5.77 -2.48 30.34
N GLN A 52 6.01 -3.25 31.40
CA GLN A 52 5.69 -4.69 31.48
C GLN A 52 4.25 -5.03 31.93
N ASN A 53 3.36 -4.05 32.16
CA ASN A 53 2.03 -4.29 32.78
C ASN A 53 0.83 -4.06 31.83
N ILE A 54 0.89 -4.62 30.63
CA ILE A 54 -0.12 -4.44 29.56
C ILE A 54 -1.22 -5.54 29.60
N HIS A 55 -1.15 -6.53 30.50
CA HIS A 55 -1.90 -7.80 30.37
C HIS A 55 -3.22 -7.96 31.15
N ASP A 56 -3.60 -7.04 32.06
CA ASP A 56 -4.64 -7.33 33.09
C ASP A 56 -5.98 -6.56 32.98
N ILE A 57 -6.35 -6.02 31.80
CA ILE A 57 -7.64 -5.30 31.63
C ILE A 57 -8.61 -6.14 30.77
N THR A 58 -9.73 -6.55 31.36
CA THR A 58 -10.80 -7.30 30.66
C THR A 58 -11.75 -6.34 29.93
N PRO A 59 -11.89 -6.40 28.59
CA PRO A 59 -12.83 -5.55 27.86
C PRO A 59 -14.30 -5.93 28.15
N LYS A 60 -15.17 -4.93 28.26
CA LYS A 60 -16.63 -5.13 28.25
C LYS A 60 -17.14 -5.12 26.80
N PRO A 61 -18.17 -5.91 26.45
CA PRO A 61 -18.72 -5.95 25.09
C PRO A 61 -19.29 -4.58 24.67
N ARG A 62 -18.95 -4.14 23.46
CA ARG A 62 -19.41 -2.87 22.87
C ARG A 62 -20.50 -3.10 21.82
N LYS A 63 -21.56 -2.30 21.88
CA LYS A 63 -22.50 -2.11 20.77
C LYS A 63 -22.14 -0.80 20.09
N LEU A 64 -21.83 -0.85 18.80
CA LEU A 64 -21.98 0.33 17.95
C LEU A 64 -23.45 0.80 18.04
N PRO A 65 -23.72 2.11 18.08
CA PRO A 65 -25.10 2.59 17.96
C PRO A 65 -25.70 2.01 16.67
N ASP A 66 -26.96 1.56 16.75
CA ASP A 66 -27.69 1.04 15.58
C ASP A 66 -27.49 2.01 14.41
N GLY A 67 -26.89 1.49 13.33
CA GLY A 67 -26.29 2.27 12.26
C GLY A 67 -27.13 3.46 11.83
N ALA A 68 -26.49 4.63 11.77
CA ALA A 68 -26.96 5.71 10.95
C ALA A 68 -27.14 5.14 9.53
N ASN A 69 -28.39 4.86 9.19
CA ASN A 69 -28.83 4.45 7.86
C ASN A 69 -28.58 5.59 6.88
N ILE A 70 -27.33 5.79 6.50
CA ILE A 70 -26.95 6.72 5.46
C ILE A 70 -26.14 5.95 4.43
N ARG A 71 -26.77 4.90 3.85
CA ARG A 71 -26.36 4.40 2.54
C ARG A 71 -26.80 5.42 1.50
N PHE A 72 -25.91 6.34 1.16
CA PHE A 72 -26.05 7.06 -0.09
C PHE A 72 -25.79 6.07 -1.23
N LEU A 73 -26.63 6.08 -2.27
CA LEU A 73 -26.39 5.28 -3.46
C LEU A 73 -25.35 6.01 -4.30
N ALA A 74 -24.17 5.42 -4.51
CA ALA A 74 -23.23 5.91 -5.50
C ALA A 74 -23.94 5.92 -6.87
N PRO A 75 -24.05 7.05 -7.56
CA PRO A 75 -24.75 7.09 -8.83
C PRO A 75 -23.92 6.37 -9.89
N THR A 76 -24.60 5.58 -10.72
CA THR A 76 -23.97 4.94 -11.87
C THR A 76 -23.62 5.99 -12.94
N VAL A 77 -22.43 5.89 -13.52
CA VAL A 77 -21.99 6.76 -14.62
C VAL A 77 -22.25 6.04 -15.94
N ASN A 78 -22.87 6.71 -16.92
CA ASN A 78 -23.08 6.15 -18.26
C ASN A 78 -22.08 6.68 -19.31
N ALA A 79 -21.45 7.81 -19.05
CA ALA A 79 -20.46 8.40 -19.95
C ALA A 79 -19.55 9.41 -19.23
N ILE A 80 -18.30 9.49 -19.70
CA ILE A 80 -17.34 10.55 -19.40
C ILE A 80 -16.97 11.19 -20.74
N THR A 81 -17.31 12.47 -20.94
CA THR A 81 -17.15 13.16 -22.22
C THR A 81 -15.99 14.16 -22.21
N ASN A 82 -15.37 14.44 -23.37
CA ASN A 82 -14.35 15.50 -23.55
C ASN A 82 -13.09 15.31 -22.68
N VAL A 83 -12.66 14.08 -22.46
CA VAL A 83 -11.57 13.75 -21.53
C VAL A 83 -10.29 13.36 -22.27
N THR A 84 -9.13 13.62 -21.67
CA THR A 84 -7.87 13.01 -22.09
C THR A 84 -7.66 11.73 -21.31
N ALA A 85 -7.81 10.56 -21.92
CA ALA A 85 -7.65 9.26 -21.27
C ALA A 85 -6.28 8.63 -21.56
N LEU A 86 -5.74 7.85 -20.62
CA LEU A 86 -4.62 6.92 -20.86
C LEU A 86 -5.19 5.52 -21.18
N VAL A 87 -5.21 5.16 -22.47
CA VAL A 87 -5.95 4.01 -22.99
C VAL A 87 -5.07 2.76 -23.12
N GLY A 88 -5.65 1.60 -22.79
CA GLY A 88 -4.98 0.30 -22.83
C GLY A 88 -3.81 0.14 -21.86
N ARG A 89 -3.16 -1.04 -21.89
CA ARG A 89 -1.98 -1.34 -21.04
C ARG A 89 -0.76 -0.49 -21.35
N ASP A 90 -0.66 0.03 -22.57
CA ASP A 90 0.40 0.94 -22.98
C ASP A 90 0.19 2.39 -22.51
N LEU A 91 -0.98 2.68 -21.91
CA LEU A 91 -1.32 3.99 -21.34
C LEU A 91 -1.20 5.13 -22.36
N GLU A 92 -1.65 4.87 -23.59
CA GLU A 92 -1.51 5.81 -24.70
C GLU A 92 -2.50 6.99 -24.52
N PRO A 93 -2.02 8.25 -24.55
CA PRO A 93 -2.89 9.41 -24.41
C PRO A 93 -3.87 9.57 -25.58
N LEU A 94 -5.17 9.64 -25.28
CA LEU A 94 -6.23 9.84 -26.26
C LEU A 94 -7.25 10.85 -25.77
N ARG A 95 -7.61 11.81 -26.63
CA ARG A 95 -8.78 12.67 -26.42
C ARG A 95 -10.05 11.95 -26.89
N CYS A 96 -10.97 11.69 -25.98
CA CYS A 96 -12.13 10.85 -26.27
C CYS A 96 -13.34 11.09 -25.36
N HIS A 97 -14.41 10.37 -25.68
CA HIS A 97 -15.54 10.05 -24.82
C HIS A 97 -15.48 8.57 -24.42
N ILE A 98 -15.71 8.28 -23.14
CA ILE A 98 -15.79 6.92 -22.60
C ILE A 98 -17.26 6.63 -22.29
N TYR A 99 -17.82 5.58 -22.86
CA TYR A 99 -19.18 5.12 -22.57
C TYR A 99 -19.14 3.93 -21.62
N ILE A 100 -20.01 3.94 -20.63
CA ILE A 100 -20.08 2.94 -19.57
C ILE A 100 -21.47 2.32 -19.57
N ARG A 101 -21.54 1.00 -19.48
CA ARG A 101 -22.79 0.25 -19.41
C ARG A 101 -22.60 -0.97 -18.51
N ASP A 102 -23.53 -1.16 -17.59
CA ASP A 102 -23.55 -2.31 -16.68
C ASP A 102 -22.21 -2.47 -15.92
N GLY A 103 -21.60 -1.35 -15.52
CA GLY A 103 -20.31 -1.30 -14.83
C GLY A 103 -19.07 -1.52 -15.71
N LEU A 104 -19.24 -1.74 -17.01
CA LEU A 104 -18.16 -1.96 -17.97
C LEU A 104 -17.94 -0.76 -18.88
N ILE A 105 -16.70 -0.59 -19.35
CA ILE A 105 -16.37 0.32 -20.44
C ILE A 105 -16.97 -0.27 -21.73
N ALA A 106 -18.06 0.29 -22.20
CA ALA A 106 -18.78 -0.15 -23.39
C ALA A 106 -18.15 0.35 -24.70
N GLY A 107 -17.39 1.45 -24.63
CA GLY A 107 -16.67 1.98 -25.79
C GLY A 107 -15.87 3.23 -25.47
N ILE A 108 -14.77 3.42 -26.21
CA ILE A 108 -13.93 4.62 -26.15
C ILE A 108 -13.94 5.24 -27.54
N VAL A 109 -14.50 6.44 -27.68
CA VAL A 109 -14.71 7.11 -28.97
C VAL A 109 -13.85 8.36 -29.04
N PRO A 110 -12.86 8.44 -29.95
CA PRO A 110 -12.04 9.64 -30.14
C PRO A 110 -12.88 10.90 -30.45
N ASP A 111 -12.47 12.05 -29.92
CA ASP A 111 -13.15 13.36 -30.06
C ASP A 111 -13.31 13.84 -31.53
N ASN A 112 -12.60 13.23 -32.48
CA ASN A 112 -12.63 13.56 -33.91
C ASN A 112 -13.61 12.70 -34.74
N ALA A 113 -14.32 11.77 -34.11
CA ALA A 113 -15.49 11.13 -34.70
C ALA A 113 -16.72 12.03 -34.50
N ASP A 114 -17.59 12.19 -35.51
CA ASP A 114 -18.83 12.97 -35.42
C ASP A 114 -19.71 12.44 -34.26
N THR A 115 -19.56 13.01 -33.07
CA THR A 115 -20.36 12.70 -31.88
C THR A 115 -21.16 13.92 -31.47
N THR A 116 -22.47 13.74 -31.31
CA THR A 116 -23.34 14.78 -30.76
C THR A 116 -23.07 14.88 -29.26
N PRO A 117 -22.69 16.04 -28.71
CA PRO A 117 -22.44 16.15 -27.27
C PRO A 117 -23.74 15.98 -26.49
N LEU A 118 -23.76 15.00 -25.60
CA LEU A 118 -24.68 14.97 -24.46
C LEU A 118 -23.89 15.47 -23.25
N ALA A 119 -24.16 16.67 -22.76
CA ALA A 119 -23.65 17.08 -21.46
C ALA A 119 -24.57 18.08 -20.75
N ALA A 120 -24.95 17.71 -19.53
CA ALA A 120 -25.01 18.62 -18.39
C ALA A 120 -23.88 18.18 -17.43
N ALA A 121 -23.27 19.11 -16.68
CA ALA A 121 -22.28 18.77 -15.67
C ALA A 121 -22.92 17.88 -14.57
N PRO A 122 -22.16 16.96 -13.95
CA PRO A 122 -22.66 16.17 -12.84
C PRO A 122 -23.07 17.10 -11.67
N PRO A 123 -24.21 16.85 -11.00
CA PRO A 123 -24.61 17.60 -9.81
C PRO A 123 -23.53 17.53 -8.72
N PRO A 124 -23.43 18.53 -7.81
CA PRO A 124 -22.54 18.44 -6.65
C PRO A 124 -22.92 17.23 -5.77
N ALA A 125 -21.95 16.67 -5.03
CA ALA A 125 -22.11 15.41 -4.29
C ALA A 125 -23.39 15.33 -3.42
N ARG A 126 -23.77 16.44 -2.76
CA ARG A 126 -25.01 16.54 -1.96
C ARG A 126 -26.31 16.37 -2.76
N ASP A 127 -26.28 16.65 -4.06
CA ASP A 127 -27.44 16.55 -4.97
C ASP A 127 -27.48 15.16 -5.67
N LEU A 128 -26.43 14.34 -5.50
CA LEU A 128 -26.35 12.95 -6.01
C LEU A 128 -27.06 11.96 -5.09
N LEU A 129 -27.37 12.36 -3.86
CA LEU A 129 -27.96 11.53 -2.80
C LEU A 129 -29.41 11.07 -3.11
N GLU A 130 -30.03 11.58 -4.18
CA GLU A 130 -31.47 11.38 -4.46
C GLU A 130 -31.82 10.71 -5.81
N ARG A 131 -30.89 10.08 -6.56
CA ARG A 131 -31.23 9.63 -7.95
C ARG A 131 -30.69 8.28 -8.41
N ASP A 132 -31.63 7.36 -8.69
CA ASP A 132 -31.45 6.10 -9.46
C ASP A 132 -31.18 6.30 -10.97
N LYS A 133 -30.74 7.49 -11.41
CA LYS A 133 -30.54 7.79 -12.84
C LYS A 133 -29.06 7.85 -13.18
N PRO A 134 -28.60 7.14 -14.25
CA PRO A 134 -27.23 7.26 -14.68
C PRO A 134 -26.85 8.71 -15.03
N ILE A 135 -25.65 9.11 -14.63
CA ILE A 135 -25.13 10.46 -14.87
C ILE A 135 -24.03 10.46 -15.94
N THR A 136 -23.86 11.62 -16.58
CA THR A 136 -22.74 11.89 -17.49
C THR A 136 -21.78 12.87 -16.83
N ILE A 137 -20.48 12.59 -16.89
CA ILE A 137 -19.43 13.47 -16.38
C ILE A 137 -18.80 14.24 -17.55
N ASP A 138 -18.74 15.57 -17.45
CA ASP A 138 -17.94 16.39 -18.36
C ASP A 138 -16.48 16.38 -17.89
N GLY A 139 -15.66 15.53 -18.52
CA GLY A 139 -14.22 15.38 -18.25
C GLY A 139 -13.35 16.44 -18.92
N LYS A 140 -13.93 17.54 -19.40
CA LYS A 140 -13.18 18.66 -19.95
C LYS A 140 -12.14 19.15 -18.94
N HIS A 141 -10.89 19.27 -19.38
CA HIS A 141 -9.74 19.62 -18.53
C HIS A 141 -9.44 18.60 -17.42
N MET A 142 -9.79 17.33 -17.64
CA MET A 142 -9.37 16.21 -16.79
C MET A 142 -8.55 15.19 -17.57
N ILE A 143 -7.76 14.43 -16.84
CA ILE A 143 -7.09 13.21 -17.29
C ILE A 143 -7.88 12.04 -16.70
N ALA A 144 -8.25 11.07 -17.53
CA ALA A 144 -8.77 9.77 -17.09
C ALA A 144 -7.65 8.73 -17.10
N VAL A 145 -7.46 8.05 -15.98
CA VAL A 145 -6.52 6.93 -15.85
C VAL A 145 -7.25 5.70 -15.32
N PRO A 146 -6.76 4.48 -15.60
CA PRO A 146 -7.27 3.29 -14.91
C PRO A 146 -7.15 3.49 -13.40
N GLY A 147 -8.13 2.99 -12.65
CA GLY A 147 -8.04 2.95 -11.21
C GLY A 147 -6.81 2.18 -10.74
N MET A 148 -6.09 2.73 -9.76
CA MET A 148 -4.86 2.12 -9.27
C MET A 148 -5.15 0.90 -8.41
N ALA A 149 -4.26 -0.08 -8.46
CA ALA A 149 -4.27 -1.28 -7.65
C ALA A 149 -3.15 -1.20 -6.60
N ASP A 150 -3.55 -1.07 -5.34
CA ASP A 150 -2.65 -1.17 -4.18
C ASP A 150 -2.59 -2.64 -3.75
N VAL A 151 -1.52 -3.34 -4.11
CA VAL A 151 -1.41 -4.80 -3.95
C VAL A 151 -0.86 -5.19 -2.58
N HIS A 152 -0.53 -4.22 -1.71
CA HIS A 152 -0.13 -4.52 -0.35
C HIS A 152 -0.39 -3.35 0.59
N ASP A 153 -1.35 -3.52 1.50
CA ASP A 153 -1.59 -2.58 2.58
C ASP A 153 -1.99 -3.30 3.88
N HIS A 154 -2.07 -2.53 4.97
CA HIS A 154 -2.58 -2.95 6.28
C HIS A 154 -3.60 -1.92 6.77
N LEU A 155 -4.87 -2.10 6.42
CA LEU A 155 -5.91 -1.09 6.63
C LEU A 155 -6.50 -1.10 8.04
N GLN A 156 -6.24 -2.15 8.82
CA GLN A 156 -6.71 -2.28 10.20
C GLN A 156 -5.96 -1.40 11.21
N VAL A 157 -5.03 -0.55 10.77
CA VAL A 157 -4.23 0.30 11.66
C VAL A 157 -4.91 1.65 11.89
N LEU A 158 -5.54 1.80 13.05
CA LEU A 158 -6.12 3.07 13.48
C LEU A 158 -5.05 3.94 14.14
N GLY A 159 -4.65 5.04 13.50
CA GLY A 159 -3.65 5.98 14.04
C GLY A 159 -2.21 5.69 13.61
N PRO A 160 -1.86 5.85 12.31
CA PRO A 160 -0.55 5.51 11.75
C PRO A 160 0.63 6.39 12.25
N GLY A 161 0.39 7.29 13.20
CA GLY A 161 1.31 8.32 13.66
C GLY A 161 1.84 8.13 15.07
N LEU A 162 1.94 6.91 15.60
CA LEU A 162 2.53 6.66 16.92
C LEU A 162 4.02 7.05 16.93
N PRO A 163 4.42 8.18 17.55
CA PRO A 163 5.81 8.63 17.55
C PRO A 163 6.74 7.62 18.25
N VAL A 164 6.16 6.82 19.15
CA VAL A 164 6.84 5.74 19.89
C VAL A 164 7.43 4.68 18.95
N ALA A 165 6.92 4.55 17.73
CA ALA A 165 7.41 3.59 16.74
C ALA A 165 8.41 4.20 15.75
N GLU A 166 8.71 5.51 15.84
CA GLU A 166 9.57 6.20 14.89
C GLU A 166 11.04 5.80 15.05
N GLY A 167 11.72 5.50 13.93
CA GLY A 167 13.14 5.14 13.91
C GLY A 167 13.45 3.74 14.45
N LEU A 168 12.45 2.95 14.84
CA LEU A 168 12.65 1.58 15.30
C LEU A 168 12.97 0.63 14.14
N PRO A 169 13.86 -0.36 14.34
CA PRO A 169 13.99 -1.50 13.43
C PRO A 169 12.68 -2.27 13.29
N LEU A 170 12.51 -3.01 12.18
CA LEU A 170 11.25 -3.72 11.85
C LEU A 170 10.69 -4.56 13.00
N ASP A 171 11.50 -5.41 13.64
CA ASP A 171 11.02 -6.29 14.71
C ASP A 171 10.54 -5.53 15.96
N GLU A 172 11.13 -4.37 16.25
CA GLU A 172 10.71 -3.51 17.36
C GLU A 172 9.46 -2.70 17.00
N PHE A 173 9.41 -2.17 15.76
CA PHE A 173 8.24 -1.53 15.20
C PHE A 173 7.00 -2.46 15.25
N LEU A 174 7.15 -3.72 14.84
CA LEU A 174 6.06 -4.70 14.87
C LEU A 174 5.59 -5.01 16.29
N ARG A 175 6.48 -5.07 17.28
CA ARG A 175 6.09 -5.26 18.69
C ARG A 175 5.20 -4.14 19.21
N VAL A 176 5.50 -2.90 18.83
CA VAL A 176 4.66 -1.75 19.17
C VAL A 176 3.29 -1.89 18.48
N GLN A 177 3.27 -2.21 17.18
CA GLN A 177 2.03 -2.37 16.42
C GLN A 177 1.14 -3.50 16.96
N TRP A 178 1.68 -4.67 17.29
CA TRP A 178 0.86 -5.75 17.85
C TRP A 178 0.33 -5.41 19.24
N ALA A 179 1.09 -4.67 20.05
CA ALA A 179 0.63 -4.25 21.37
C ALA A 179 -0.54 -3.25 21.28
N THR A 180 -0.52 -2.35 20.30
CA THR A 180 -1.62 -1.39 20.06
C THR A 180 -2.83 -2.09 19.46
N GLN A 181 -2.61 -2.93 18.44
CA GLN A 181 -3.65 -3.67 17.73
C GLN A 181 -4.38 -4.66 18.64
N ALA A 182 -3.71 -5.28 19.61
CA ALA A 182 -4.31 -6.18 20.59
C ALA A 182 -5.37 -5.51 21.49
N ARG A 183 -5.49 -4.18 21.47
CA ARG A 183 -6.50 -3.42 22.23
C ARG A 183 -7.71 -3.01 21.40
N MET A 184 -7.71 -3.31 20.11
CA MET A 184 -8.79 -2.99 19.18
C MET A 184 -9.70 -4.21 19.00
N GLY A 185 -11.01 -4.01 19.00
CA GLY A 185 -12.01 -5.04 18.69
C GLY A 185 -12.69 -4.80 17.33
N PRO A 186 -13.75 -5.55 17.01
CA PRO A 186 -14.45 -5.44 15.73
C PRO A 186 -14.90 -4.01 15.37
N PRO A 187 -15.47 -3.19 16.29
CA PRO A 187 -15.84 -1.81 15.96
C PRO A 187 -14.65 -0.94 15.53
N GLU A 188 -13.50 -1.10 16.17
CA GLU A 188 -12.30 -0.32 15.84
C GLU A 188 -11.68 -0.79 14.53
N TYR A 189 -11.73 -2.09 14.22
CA TYR A 189 -11.30 -2.64 12.94
C TYR A 189 -12.16 -2.14 11.78
N GLU A 190 -13.49 -2.18 11.94
CA GLU A 190 -14.41 -1.65 10.92
C GLU A 190 -14.13 -0.17 10.63
N LEU A 191 -13.96 0.64 11.69
CA LEU A 191 -13.62 2.06 11.55
C LEU A 191 -12.25 2.29 10.90
N ALA A 192 -11.22 1.54 11.31
CA ALA A 192 -9.87 1.65 10.75
C ALA A 192 -9.85 1.33 9.25
N VAL A 193 -10.46 0.19 8.88
CA VAL A 193 -10.53 -0.27 7.50
C VAL A 193 -11.37 0.68 6.65
N LEU A 194 -12.51 1.16 7.15
CA LEU A 194 -13.35 2.12 6.43
C LEU A 194 -12.61 3.44 6.21
N LEU A 195 -11.88 3.93 7.21
CA LEU A 195 -11.05 5.13 7.09
C LEU A 195 -9.92 4.91 6.08
N GLY A 196 -9.19 3.79 6.18
CA GLY A 196 -8.09 3.44 5.30
C GLY A 196 -8.53 3.32 3.83
N THR A 197 -9.60 2.57 3.56
CA THR A 197 -10.17 2.43 2.21
C THR A 197 -10.60 3.75 1.60
N LEU A 198 -11.26 4.65 2.36
CA LEU A 198 -11.61 5.98 1.86
C LEU A 198 -10.37 6.84 1.58
N GLN A 199 -9.33 6.74 2.40
CA GLN A 199 -8.06 7.41 2.11
C GLN A 199 -7.44 6.90 0.80
N ARG A 200 -7.46 5.58 0.56
CA ARG A 200 -6.99 4.95 -0.69
C ARG A 200 -7.81 5.42 -1.91
N LEU A 201 -9.14 5.39 -1.81
CA LEU A 201 -10.06 5.90 -2.83
C LEU A 201 -9.78 7.39 -3.14
N LYS A 202 -9.58 8.23 -2.13
CA LYS A 202 -9.25 9.66 -2.31
C LYS A 202 -7.87 9.89 -2.94
N CYS A 203 -7.03 8.87 -3.02
CA CYS A 203 -5.77 8.87 -3.73
C CYS A 203 -5.82 8.09 -5.06
N GLY A 204 -7.02 7.73 -5.54
CA GLY A 204 -7.24 7.09 -6.84
C GLY A 204 -7.00 5.59 -6.86
N VAL A 205 -6.83 4.94 -5.71
CA VAL A 205 -6.81 3.48 -5.62
C VAL A 205 -8.26 2.97 -5.70
N THR A 206 -8.55 2.12 -6.68
CA THR A 206 -9.86 1.47 -6.82
C THR A 206 -9.84 0.02 -6.37
N THR A 207 -8.66 -0.61 -6.34
CA THR A 207 -8.46 -2.00 -5.94
C THR A 207 -7.42 -2.08 -4.84
N VAL A 208 -7.71 -2.80 -3.76
CA VAL A 208 -6.75 -3.04 -2.67
C VAL A 208 -6.62 -4.52 -2.33
N VAL A 209 -5.41 -4.95 -1.96
CA VAL A 209 -5.19 -6.16 -1.18
C VAL A 209 -4.86 -5.76 0.25
N ASP A 210 -5.78 -6.03 1.17
CA ASP A 210 -5.52 -5.83 2.59
C ASP A 210 -4.90 -7.08 3.18
N HIS A 211 -3.66 -6.98 3.66
CA HIS A 211 -2.97 -8.04 4.39
C HIS A 211 -3.33 -7.93 5.87
N ALA A 212 -4.54 -8.39 6.20
CA ALA A 212 -5.15 -8.14 7.48
C ALA A 212 -4.71 -9.16 8.55
N TYR A 213 -4.57 -8.67 9.77
CA TYR A 213 -4.20 -9.44 10.94
C TYR A 213 -5.38 -9.49 11.92
N THR A 214 -6.18 -10.56 11.87
CA THR A 214 -7.52 -10.67 12.48
C THR A 214 -7.68 -11.91 13.35
N PHE A 215 -6.76 -12.10 14.30
CA PHE A 215 -6.64 -13.37 15.03
C PHE A 215 -6.74 -13.28 16.56
N HIS A 216 -6.81 -12.08 17.15
CA HIS A 216 -6.80 -11.90 18.61
C HIS A 216 -8.20 -11.79 19.24
N GLU A 217 -9.24 -11.50 18.47
CA GLU A 217 -10.65 -11.47 18.89
C GLU A 217 -11.56 -12.09 17.82
N PRO A 218 -12.76 -12.61 18.19
CA PRO A 218 -13.76 -13.06 17.21
C PRO A 218 -14.32 -11.88 16.40
N ASP A 219 -14.95 -12.19 15.26
CA ASP A 219 -15.70 -11.26 14.40
C ASP A 219 -14.88 -10.13 13.74
N LEU A 220 -13.55 -10.15 13.86
CA LEU A 220 -12.67 -9.15 13.23
C LEU A 220 -12.64 -9.27 11.69
N ASP A 221 -12.67 -10.49 11.16
CA ASP A 221 -12.71 -10.74 9.72
C ASP A 221 -14.00 -10.15 9.11
N GLU A 222 -15.15 -10.39 9.75
CA GLU A 222 -16.45 -9.86 9.35
C GLU A 222 -16.48 -8.32 9.38
N ALA A 223 -15.87 -7.69 10.39
CA ALA A 223 -15.76 -6.24 10.49
C ALA A 223 -14.96 -5.61 9.35
N CYS A 224 -13.82 -6.22 8.98
CA CYS A 224 -13.01 -5.80 7.84
C CYS A 224 -13.82 -5.89 6.54
N VAL A 225 -14.47 -7.04 6.30
CA VAL A 225 -15.28 -7.25 5.08
C VAL A 225 -16.43 -6.26 4.97
N HIS A 226 -17.13 -6.02 6.08
CA HIS A 226 -18.20 -5.03 6.12
C HIS A 226 -17.69 -3.62 5.78
N ALA A 227 -16.55 -3.21 6.33
CA ALA A 227 -15.94 -1.91 6.02
C ALA A 227 -15.56 -1.75 4.55
N TYR A 228 -14.97 -2.78 3.92
CA TYR A 228 -14.66 -2.70 2.49
C TYR A 228 -15.93 -2.52 1.65
N ASP A 229 -16.99 -3.27 1.96
CA ASP A 229 -18.28 -3.19 1.25
C ASP A 229 -18.95 -1.82 1.43
N LEU A 230 -18.84 -1.21 2.62
CA LEU A 230 -19.33 0.15 2.87
C LEU A 230 -18.58 1.21 2.06
N SER A 231 -17.27 1.04 1.88
CA SER A 231 -16.43 2.00 1.16
C SER A 231 -16.68 2.04 -0.35
N GLY A 232 -17.19 0.94 -0.93
CA GLY A 232 -17.34 0.75 -2.37
C GLY A 232 -16.03 0.49 -3.12
N ILE A 233 -14.91 0.25 -2.42
CA ILE A 233 -13.64 -0.13 -3.05
C ILE A 233 -13.71 -1.58 -3.56
N ARG A 234 -13.01 -1.89 -4.65
CA ARG A 234 -12.72 -3.28 -5.01
C ARG A 234 -11.67 -3.82 -4.05
N TRP A 235 -11.92 -4.96 -3.44
CA TRP A 235 -11.03 -5.51 -2.43
C TRP A 235 -10.76 -7.00 -2.64
N ALA A 236 -9.53 -7.39 -2.33
CA ALA A 236 -9.12 -8.73 -1.99
C ALA A 236 -8.51 -8.75 -0.58
N TYR A 237 -8.60 -9.90 0.07
CA TYR A 237 -8.31 -10.06 1.48
C TYR A 237 -7.25 -11.14 1.66
N ALA A 238 -6.04 -10.72 2.04
CA ALA A 238 -4.99 -11.62 2.44
C ALA A 238 -5.12 -11.88 3.94
N ARG A 239 -5.88 -12.92 4.29
CA ARG A 239 -6.21 -13.24 5.68
C ARG A 239 -4.98 -13.83 6.36
N GLY A 240 -4.36 -13.02 7.22
CA GLY A 240 -3.17 -13.33 7.99
C GLY A 240 -3.28 -14.62 8.80
N ILE A 241 -2.19 -15.39 8.88
CA ILE A 241 -2.04 -16.54 9.78
C ILE A 241 -0.77 -16.31 10.62
N MET A 242 -0.96 -16.15 11.93
CA MET A 242 0.12 -16.01 12.90
C MET A 242 -0.04 -17.03 14.02
N THR A 243 0.92 -17.96 14.13
CA THR A 243 0.89 -19.05 15.10
C THR A 243 2.00 -18.98 16.16
N ARG A 244 2.99 -18.10 15.99
CA ARG A 244 4.06 -17.84 16.97
C ARG A 244 4.61 -16.42 16.86
N PRO A 245 5.47 -15.97 17.79
CA PRO A 245 5.48 -16.28 19.23
C PRO A 245 4.57 -15.35 20.06
N TYR A 246 3.81 -14.45 19.43
CA TYR A 246 3.18 -13.29 20.08
C TYR A 246 1.82 -13.58 20.74
N ALA A 247 1.71 -14.60 21.60
CA ALA A 247 0.49 -14.79 22.38
C ALA A 247 0.20 -13.56 23.28
N PRO A 248 -1.07 -13.09 23.41
CA PRO A 248 -2.32 -13.67 22.91
C PRO A 248 -2.70 -13.25 21.48
N VAL A 249 -1.85 -12.49 20.79
CA VAL A 249 -2.06 -11.95 19.45
C VAL A 249 -1.82 -13.04 18.38
N CYS A 250 -2.08 -14.31 18.66
CA CYS A 250 -1.83 -15.41 17.74
C CYS A 250 -2.97 -16.44 17.83
N GLU A 251 -3.10 -17.27 16.80
CA GLU A 251 -4.06 -18.37 16.76
C GLU A 251 -3.35 -19.68 16.39
N THR A 252 -4.03 -20.81 16.52
CA THR A 252 -3.54 -22.07 15.93
C THR A 252 -3.87 -22.12 14.45
N PHE A 253 -3.11 -22.87 13.66
CA PHE A 253 -3.44 -23.09 12.25
C PHE A 253 -4.86 -23.65 12.06
N GLU A 254 -5.33 -24.54 12.94
CA GLU A 254 -6.69 -25.09 12.83
C GLU A 254 -7.78 -24.03 13.03
N GLN A 255 -7.55 -23.09 13.96
CA GLN A 255 -8.44 -21.94 14.14
C GLN A 255 -8.42 -21.05 12.90
N ALA A 256 -7.22 -20.73 12.38
CA ALA A 256 -7.08 -19.94 11.16
C ALA A 256 -7.83 -20.57 9.98
N ALA A 257 -7.64 -21.86 9.74
CA ALA A 257 -8.30 -22.59 8.66
C ALA A 257 -9.83 -22.64 8.85
N ALA A 258 -10.32 -22.78 10.09
CA ALA A 258 -11.75 -22.75 10.38
C ALA A 258 -12.34 -21.35 10.16
N ASN A 259 -11.66 -20.30 10.61
CA ASN A 259 -12.07 -18.91 10.45
C ASN A 259 -12.09 -18.49 8.97
N ILE A 260 -11.07 -18.87 8.19
CA ILE A 260 -11.04 -18.62 6.74
C ILE A 260 -12.24 -19.28 6.03
N ARG A 261 -12.65 -20.49 6.44
CA ARG A 261 -13.85 -21.14 5.89
C ARG A 261 -15.13 -20.46 6.33
N ALA A 262 -15.21 -20.04 7.58
CA ALA A 262 -16.36 -19.32 8.12
C ALA A 262 -16.53 -17.97 7.41
N LEU A 263 -15.43 -17.25 7.13
CA LEU A 263 -15.42 -16.00 6.38
C LEU A 263 -16.12 -16.13 5.02
N LEU A 264 -15.80 -17.18 4.25
CA LEU A 264 -16.44 -17.47 2.96
C LEU A 264 -17.93 -17.83 3.08
N ALA A 265 -18.37 -18.33 4.24
CA ALA A 265 -19.77 -18.70 4.48
C ALA A 265 -20.61 -17.54 5.03
N ASN A 266 -19.99 -16.64 5.80
CA ASN A 266 -20.68 -15.63 6.59
C ASN A 266 -20.65 -14.23 5.97
N THR A 267 -19.84 -14.01 4.94
CA THR A 267 -19.61 -12.68 4.35
C THR A 267 -19.75 -12.67 2.83
N THR A 268 -19.48 -11.51 2.22
CA THR A 268 -19.43 -11.32 0.75
C THR A 268 -18.08 -11.74 0.13
N ALA A 269 -17.15 -12.26 0.94
CA ALA A 269 -15.89 -12.82 0.46
C ALA A 269 -16.16 -14.03 -0.45
N THR A 270 -15.41 -14.12 -1.54
CA THR A 270 -15.38 -15.29 -2.41
C THR A 270 -13.95 -15.80 -2.52
N PRO A 271 -13.73 -17.08 -2.88
CA PRO A 271 -12.37 -17.62 -2.98
C PRO A 271 -11.44 -16.83 -3.90
N GLU A 272 -11.96 -16.24 -4.99
CA GLU A 272 -11.16 -15.43 -5.93
C GLU A 272 -10.63 -14.14 -5.31
N ARG A 273 -11.23 -13.68 -4.21
CA ARG A 273 -10.86 -12.45 -3.49
C ARG A 273 -10.07 -12.74 -2.24
N LEU A 274 -9.76 -14.01 -1.98
CA LEU A 274 -9.12 -14.45 -0.75
C LEU A 274 -7.70 -14.93 -1.07
N PHE A 275 -6.76 -14.50 -0.22
CA PHE A 275 -5.47 -15.15 -0.10
C PHE A 275 -5.33 -15.78 1.29
N VAL A 276 -4.84 -17.02 1.33
CA VAL A 276 -4.39 -17.67 2.56
C VAL A 276 -2.98 -17.15 2.86
N ALA A 277 -2.83 -16.41 3.96
CA ALA A 277 -1.65 -15.56 4.12
C ALA A 277 -0.88 -15.80 5.44
N PRO A 278 0.02 -16.79 5.52
CA PRO A 278 1.03 -16.80 6.59
C PRO A 278 1.78 -15.47 6.63
N VAL A 279 1.82 -14.83 7.80
CA VAL A 279 2.33 -13.44 7.91
C VAL A 279 3.79 -13.34 7.47
N SER A 280 4.66 -14.17 8.04
CA SER A 280 6.04 -14.39 7.60
C SER A 280 6.63 -15.61 8.35
N ILE A 281 7.89 -15.99 8.06
CA ILE A 281 8.59 -17.03 8.82
C ILE A 281 8.75 -16.71 10.32
N ARG A 282 8.76 -15.42 10.70
CA ARG A 282 8.82 -15.02 12.12
C ARG A 282 7.56 -15.45 12.88
N GLN A 283 6.45 -15.60 12.16
CA GLN A 283 5.11 -15.81 12.70
C GLN A 283 4.50 -17.18 12.36
N ALA A 284 5.04 -17.86 11.35
CA ALA A 284 4.60 -19.17 10.89
C ALA A 284 5.82 -20.07 10.61
N THR A 285 5.60 -21.37 10.61
CA THR A 285 6.61 -22.39 10.31
C THR A 285 6.51 -22.83 8.85
N LEU A 286 7.58 -23.43 8.31
CA LEU A 286 7.56 -23.96 6.94
C LEU A 286 6.43 -24.99 6.71
N GLN A 287 6.14 -25.83 7.71
CA GLN A 287 5.03 -26.78 7.64
C GLN A 287 3.67 -26.04 7.52
N GLU A 288 3.52 -24.87 8.12
CA GLU A 288 2.30 -24.08 7.99
C GLU A 288 2.19 -23.41 6.62
N TYR A 289 3.30 -23.11 5.94
CA TYR A 289 3.26 -22.71 4.53
C TYR A 289 2.76 -23.85 3.62
N GLU A 290 3.24 -25.08 3.81
CA GLU A 290 2.73 -26.27 3.08
C GLU A 290 1.23 -26.45 3.29
N ARG A 291 0.79 -26.34 4.55
CA ARG A 291 -0.64 -26.45 4.89
C ARG A 291 -1.46 -25.29 4.33
N SER A 292 -0.89 -24.09 4.28
CA SER A 292 -1.55 -22.90 3.70
C SER A 292 -1.70 -23.04 2.19
N ALA A 293 -0.69 -23.57 1.49
CA ALA A 293 -0.77 -23.88 0.08
C ALA A 293 -1.89 -24.90 -0.20
N ALA A 294 -1.95 -25.98 0.59
CA ALA A 294 -3.00 -26.98 0.48
C ALA A 294 -4.41 -26.39 0.76
N LEU A 295 -4.55 -25.53 1.77
CA LEU A 295 -5.80 -24.85 2.08
C LEU A 295 -6.23 -23.89 0.95
N ALA A 296 -5.28 -23.13 0.39
CA ALA A 296 -5.56 -22.23 -0.73
C ALA A 296 -6.04 -22.99 -1.96
N GLU A 297 -5.37 -24.09 -2.31
CA GLU A 297 -5.79 -24.99 -3.39
C GLU A 297 -7.18 -25.57 -3.14
N GLU A 298 -7.45 -26.07 -1.92
CA GLU A 298 -8.75 -26.63 -1.56
C GLU A 298 -9.89 -25.62 -1.73
N LEU A 299 -9.64 -24.37 -1.36
CA LEU A 299 -10.64 -23.30 -1.43
C LEU A 299 -10.75 -22.66 -2.82
N GLY A 300 -9.73 -22.79 -3.67
CA GLY A 300 -9.61 -22.01 -4.91
C GLY A 300 -9.14 -20.56 -4.69
N ALA A 301 -8.49 -20.32 -3.54
CA ALA A 301 -7.90 -19.05 -3.12
C ALA A 301 -6.45 -18.90 -3.61
N GLY A 302 -5.90 -17.69 -3.50
CA GLY A 302 -4.47 -17.45 -3.71
C GLY A 302 -3.63 -17.67 -2.45
N THR A 303 -2.30 -17.56 -2.58
CA THR A 303 -1.37 -17.51 -1.44
C THR A 303 -0.67 -16.14 -1.36
N TYR A 304 -0.43 -15.66 -0.15
CA TYR A 304 0.17 -14.34 0.07
C TYR A 304 1.12 -14.36 1.26
N THR A 305 2.25 -13.66 1.21
CA THR A 305 3.11 -13.51 2.40
C THR A 305 4.13 -12.39 2.23
N HIS A 306 4.71 -11.90 3.34
CA HIS A 306 5.98 -11.17 3.28
C HIS A 306 7.11 -12.19 3.11
N ALA A 307 7.95 -12.01 2.09
CA ALA A 307 9.07 -12.91 1.84
C ALA A 307 10.33 -12.16 1.46
N SER A 308 11.44 -12.60 2.03
CA SER A 308 12.77 -12.03 1.77
C SER A 308 12.83 -10.52 1.98
N GLU A 309 12.13 -10.05 3.01
CA GLU A 309 11.90 -8.65 3.33
C GLU A 309 13.15 -7.97 3.88
N THR A 310 13.97 -8.71 4.64
CA THR A 310 15.23 -8.20 5.21
C THR A 310 16.33 -9.25 5.19
N GLN A 311 17.58 -8.80 5.31
CA GLN A 311 18.74 -9.68 5.46
C GLN A 311 18.63 -10.56 6.72
N ALA A 312 18.10 -10.02 7.82
CA ALA A 312 17.88 -10.76 9.06
C ALA A 312 16.88 -11.91 8.86
N GLU A 313 15.79 -11.67 8.13
CA GLU A 313 14.83 -12.72 7.79
C GLU A 313 15.49 -13.83 6.95
N ARG A 314 16.29 -13.48 5.95
CA ARG A 314 17.03 -14.46 5.13
C ARG A 314 17.95 -15.34 6.00
N GLU A 315 18.61 -14.77 6.99
CA GLU A 315 19.44 -15.51 7.93
C GLU A 315 18.61 -16.46 8.81
N THR A 316 17.43 -16.05 9.27
CA THR A 316 16.48 -16.94 9.96
C THR A 316 16.08 -18.13 9.08
N TRP A 317 15.75 -17.89 7.81
CA TRP A 317 15.42 -18.97 6.87
C TRP A 317 16.58 -19.95 6.66
N LEU A 318 17.82 -19.46 6.54
CA LEU A 318 19.00 -20.32 6.43
C LEU A 318 19.22 -21.17 7.68
N GLN A 319 18.85 -20.69 8.86
CA GLN A 319 18.94 -21.42 10.12
C GLN A 319 17.82 -22.45 10.27
N GLU A 320 16.56 -22.07 10.02
CA GLU A 320 15.39 -22.92 10.24
C GLU A 320 15.15 -23.93 9.09
N ALA A 321 15.37 -23.53 7.84
CA ALA A 321 15.04 -24.31 6.64
C ALA A 321 16.27 -24.74 5.81
N GLN A 322 17.48 -24.34 6.23
CA GLN A 322 18.74 -24.63 5.52
C GLN A 322 18.75 -24.19 4.05
N THR A 323 17.93 -23.21 3.70
CA THR A 323 17.81 -22.65 2.36
C THR A 323 17.25 -21.24 2.42
N THR A 324 17.16 -20.57 1.28
CA THR A 324 16.70 -19.18 1.19
C THR A 324 15.17 -19.11 1.19
N PRO A 325 14.57 -17.95 1.52
CA PRO A 325 13.11 -17.85 1.67
C PRO A 325 12.35 -18.35 0.45
N ILE A 326 12.73 -17.89 -0.75
CA ILE A 326 12.03 -18.24 -1.99
C ILE A 326 12.18 -19.73 -2.31
N LYS A 327 13.39 -20.29 -2.16
CA LYS A 327 13.66 -21.72 -2.38
C LYS A 327 12.93 -22.61 -1.37
N ALA A 328 12.71 -22.13 -0.14
CA ALA A 328 11.91 -22.85 0.86
C ALA A 328 10.42 -22.83 0.50
N LEU A 329 9.89 -21.68 0.12
CA LEU A 329 8.48 -21.53 -0.29
C LEU A 329 8.16 -22.37 -1.54
N ASP A 330 9.08 -22.46 -2.50
CA ASP A 330 8.92 -23.34 -3.67
C ASP A 330 8.80 -24.82 -3.26
N ARG A 331 9.68 -25.28 -2.36
CA ARG A 331 9.64 -26.66 -1.84
C ARG A 331 8.35 -26.96 -1.08
N ALA A 332 7.77 -25.95 -0.42
CA ALA A 332 6.49 -26.07 0.27
C ALA A 332 5.28 -26.10 -0.69
N GLY A 333 5.49 -25.93 -2.00
CA GLY A 333 4.41 -25.80 -2.98
C GLY A 333 3.66 -24.48 -2.87
N PHE A 334 4.24 -23.48 -2.18
CA PHE A 334 3.58 -22.20 -1.90
C PHE A 334 3.63 -21.24 -3.09
N LEU A 335 4.63 -21.39 -3.99
CA LEU A 335 4.85 -20.51 -5.14
C LEU A 335 4.10 -21.01 -6.38
N THR A 336 3.12 -20.20 -6.83
CA THR A 336 2.23 -20.47 -7.96
C THR A 336 1.93 -19.18 -8.71
N GLU A 337 1.21 -19.28 -9.84
CA GLU A 337 0.66 -18.11 -10.56
C GLU A 337 -0.42 -17.34 -9.77
N ARG A 338 -0.86 -17.86 -8.62
CA ARG A 338 -1.80 -17.19 -7.69
C ARG A 338 -1.12 -16.77 -6.39
N THR A 339 0.20 -16.66 -6.42
CA THR A 339 1.01 -16.27 -5.26
C THR A 339 1.48 -14.83 -5.40
N VAL A 340 1.31 -14.04 -4.35
CA VAL A 340 1.84 -12.68 -4.24
C VAL A 340 2.82 -12.62 -3.07
N LEU A 341 4.04 -12.16 -3.35
CA LEU A 341 5.08 -11.96 -2.33
C LEU A 341 5.34 -10.47 -2.13
N ALA A 342 5.21 -10.01 -0.90
CA ALA A 342 5.52 -8.64 -0.53
C ALA A 342 7.02 -8.44 -0.27
N HIS A 343 7.51 -7.27 -0.66
CA HIS A 343 8.87 -6.77 -0.53
C HIS A 343 9.92 -7.44 -1.42
N CYS A 344 10.30 -8.69 -1.16
CA CYS A 344 11.32 -9.41 -1.93
C CYS A 344 12.65 -8.62 -2.10
N VAL A 345 13.14 -8.05 -1.01
CA VAL A 345 14.33 -7.17 -1.01
C VAL A 345 15.62 -7.96 -1.24
N VAL A 346 15.76 -9.13 -0.61
CA VAL A 346 17.01 -9.90 -0.64
C VAL A 346 16.89 -11.11 -1.55
N LEU A 347 17.11 -10.91 -2.84
CA LEU A 347 17.02 -11.98 -3.86
C LEU A 347 18.36 -12.24 -4.56
N ASP A 348 18.67 -13.52 -4.73
CA ASP A 348 19.70 -13.97 -5.68
C ASP A 348 19.13 -14.21 -7.09
N ASP A 349 20.00 -14.37 -8.09
CA ASP A 349 19.60 -14.52 -9.51
C ASP A 349 18.75 -15.78 -9.72
N ASP A 350 19.09 -16.89 -9.07
CA ASP A 350 18.31 -18.14 -9.17
C ASP A 350 16.90 -17.96 -8.60
N GLU A 351 16.74 -17.18 -7.54
CA GLU A 351 15.44 -16.88 -6.93
C GLU A 351 14.57 -16.02 -7.87
N ILE A 352 15.17 -15.06 -8.59
CA ILE A 352 14.45 -14.28 -9.61
C ILE A 352 13.96 -15.18 -10.76
N GLU A 353 14.84 -16.04 -11.28
CA GLU A 353 14.47 -17.00 -12.33
C GLU A 353 13.38 -17.97 -11.86
N LEU A 354 13.46 -18.42 -10.60
CA LEU A 354 12.47 -19.32 -9.99
C LEU A 354 11.09 -18.64 -9.87
N LEU A 355 11.05 -17.39 -9.42
CA LEU A 355 9.80 -16.61 -9.35
C LEU A 355 9.16 -16.48 -10.73
N ALA A 356 9.96 -16.15 -11.75
CA ALA A 356 9.48 -16.07 -13.13
C ALA A 356 8.95 -17.43 -13.63
N ALA A 357 9.67 -18.52 -13.36
CA ALA A 357 9.28 -19.88 -13.76
C ALA A 357 7.98 -20.37 -13.10
N ARG A 358 7.62 -19.83 -11.92
CA ARG A 358 6.37 -20.16 -11.21
C ARG A 358 5.22 -19.23 -11.55
N GLY A 359 5.47 -18.13 -12.26
CA GLY A 359 4.47 -17.09 -12.49
C GLY A 359 4.11 -16.31 -11.23
N THR A 360 4.93 -16.41 -10.17
CA THR A 360 4.70 -15.72 -8.90
C THR A 360 4.75 -14.21 -9.10
N HIS A 361 3.86 -13.48 -8.42
CA HIS A 361 3.83 -12.02 -8.43
C HIS A 361 4.65 -11.45 -7.27
N VAL A 362 5.26 -10.29 -7.50
CA VAL A 362 5.96 -9.52 -6.47
C VAL A 362 5.28 -8.17 -6.31
N VAL A 363 5.06 -7.73 -5.07
CA VAL A 363 4.63 -6.37 -4.76
C VAL A 363 5.72 -5.64 -4.00
N HIS A 364 6.14 -4.49 -4.53
CA HIS A 364 7.16 -3.65 -3.92
C HIS A 364 6.54 -2.40 -3.27
N CYS A 365 6.99 -2.11 -2.05
CA CYS A 365 6.52 -0.97 -1.25
C CYS A 365 7.71 -0.03 -0.97
N PRO A 366 8.12 0.79 -1.96
CA PRO A 366 9.39 1.51 -1.92
C PRO A 366 9.49 2.48 -0.74
N SER A 367 8.42 3.24 -0.41
CA SER A 367 8.49 4.18 0.72
C SER A 367 8.61 3.47 2.06
N ASN A 368 7.91 2.35 2.25
CA ASN A 368 8.02 1.54 3.48
C ASN A 368 9.43 0.94 3.60
N ASN A 369 9.96 0.41 2.50
CA ASN A 369 11.34 -0.11 2.44
C ASN A 369 12.37 0.97 2.80
N MET A 370 12.20 2.21 2.33
CA MET A 370 13.05 3.34 2.71
C MET A 370 12.89 3.71 4.18
N LYS A 371 11.65 3.83 4.67
CA LYS A 371 11.34 4.21 6.07
C LYS A 371 11.98 3.25 7.06
N LEU A 372 11.91 1.95 6.80
CA LEU A 372 12.41 0.90 7.69
C LEU A 372 13.81 0.38 7.33
N ALA A 373 14.50 1.06 6.39
CA ALA A 373 15.84 0.69 5.94
C ALA A 373 15.99 -0.78 5.54
N LYS A 374 14.97 -1.35 4.87
CA LYS A 374 14.94 -2.78 4.52
C LYS A 374 15.94 -3.13 3.41
N GLY A 375 16.18 -2.18 2.49
CA GLY A 375 17.04 -2.35 1.32
C GLY A 375 16.31 -1.95 0.03
N VAL A 376 16.84 -2.38 -1.12
CA VAL A 376 16.29 -2.08 -2.45
C VAL A 376 15.95 -3.39 -3.16
N THR A 377 14.68 -3.60 -3.48
CA THR A 377 14.23 -4.73 -4.30
C THR A 377 14.74 -4.57 -5.73
N ARG A 378 15.22 -5.66 -6.34
CA ARG A 378 15.77 -5.69 -7.71
C ARG A 378 14.67 -5.64 -8.78
N VAL A 379 13.83 -4.61 -8.75
CA VAL A 379 12.65 -4.47 -9.63
C VAL A 379 13.00 -4.52 -11.13
N PRO A 380 14.05 -3.84 -11.63
CA PRO A 380 14.43 -3.95 -13.04
C PRO A 380 14.78 -5.38 -13.46
N ASP A 381 15.48 -6.14 -12.61
CA ASP A 381 15.87 -7.51 -12.89
C ASP A 381 14.66 -8.45 -12.87
N LEU A 382 13.75 -8.28 -11.91
CA LEU A 382 12.49 -9.01 -11.84
C LEU A 382 11.64 -8.79 -13.10
N LEU A 383 11.46 -7.52 -13.52
CA LEU A 383 10.72 -7.18 -14.74
C LEU A 383 11.39 -7.76 -15.99
N ALA A 384 12.72 -7.68 -16.08
CA ALA A 384 13.49 -8.24 -17.20
C ALA A 384 13.40 -9.78 -17.28
N ALA A 385 13.31 -10.46 -16.14
CA ALA A 385 13.11 -11.90 -16.05
C ALA A 385 11.65 -12.33 -16.36
N GLY A 386 10.72 -11.38 -16.49
CA GLY A 386 9.32 -11.65 -16.77
C GLY A 386 8.44 -11.84 -15.53
N VAL A 387 8.95 -11.53 -14.33
CA VAL A 387 8.14 -11.49 -13.10
C VAL A 387 7.16 -10.32 -13.20
N ASN A 388 5.90 -10.55 -12.85
CA ASN A 388 4.95 -9.45 -12.72
C ASN A 388 5.21 -8.73 -11.39
N VAL A 389 5.63 -7.46 -11.48
CA VAL A 389 5.87 -6.60 -10.32
C VAL A 389 4.78 -5.54 -10.22
N ALA A 390 4.17 -5.43 -9.04
CA ALA A 390 3.17 -4.44 -8.68
C ALA A 390 3.70 -3.48 -7.60
N LEU A 391 2.93 -2.42 -7.30
CA LEU A 391 3.20 -1.52 -6.18
C LEU A 391 2.22 -1.75 -5.03
N GLY A 392 2.70 -1.52 -3.81
CA GLY A 392 1.89 -1.50 -2.60
C GLY A 392 2.24 -0.30 -1.73
N VAL A 393 1.28 0.19 -0.95
CA VAL A 393 1.48 1.39 -0.13
C VAL A 393 1.95 1.05 1.28
N ASP A 394 1.51 -0.07 1.86
CA ASP A 394 2.00 -0.59 3.16
C ASP A 394 2.05 0.50 4.26
N MET A 395 0.87 1.06 4.54
CA MET A 395 0.61 2.15 5.49
C MET A 395 1.28 3.50 5.17
N MET A 396 1.93 3.65 4.02
CA MET A 396 2.51 4.92 3.58
C MET A 396 1.43 5.87 3.01
N ALA A 397 1.86 7.00 2.45
CA ALA A 397 0.99 8.13 2.15
C ALA A 397 -0.01 7.85 1.02
N ASP A 398 0.49 7.58 -0.19
CA ASP A 398 -0.35 7.41 -1.39
C ASP A 398 0.41 6.72 -2.54
N ILE A 399 -0.34 6.11 -3.45
CA ILE A 399 0.21 5.34 -4.59
C ILE A 399 1.00 6.20 -5.59
N PHE A 400 0.70 7.50 -5.72
CA PHE A 400 1.50 8.39 -6.59
C PHE A 400 2.88 8.65 -5.99
N SER A 401 2.95 8.76 -4.66
CA SER A 401 4.20 8.86 -3.93
C SER A 401 5.00 7.56 -4.04
N GLU A 402 4.36 6.39 -4.00
CA GLU A 402 5.04 5.11 -4.26
C GLU A 402 5.62 5.03 -5.68
N MET A 403 4.90 5.46 -6.71
CA MET A 403 5.43 5.49 -8.09
C MET A 403 6.70 6.35 -8.20
N ARG A 404 6.73 7.53 -7.55
CA ARG A 404 7.91 8.39 -7.54
C ARG A 404 9.04 7.79 -6.70
N ALA A 405 8.71 7.21 -5.56
CA ALA A 405 9.66 6.52 -4.70
C ALA A 405 10.35 5.37 -5.44
N GLU A 406 9.60 4.58 -6.21
CA GLU A 406 10.13 3.51 -7.05
C GLU A 406 11.15 4.04 -8.06
N LEU A 407 10.75 5.03 -8.88
CA LEU A 407 11.63 5.62 -9.89
C LEU A 407 12.93 6.13 -9.27
N HIS A 408 12.82 6.89 -8.19
CA HIS A 408 13.98 7.50 -7.53
C HIS A 408 14.87 6.46 -6.86
N MET A 409 14.29 5.47 -6.18
CA MET A 409 15.04 4.40 -5.52
C MET A 409 15.84 3.60 -6.54
N GLN A 410 15.21 3.14 -7.62
CA GLN A 410 15.90 2.34 -8.64
C GLN A 410 16.96 3.15 -9.37
N SER A 411 16.67 4.41 -9.72
CA SER A 411 17.65 5.29 -10.38
C SER A 411 18.87 5.55 -9.50
N LEU A 412 18.66 5.78 -8.19
CA LEU A 412 19.74 6.01 -7.24
C LEU A 412 20.58 4.74 -7.05
N HIS A 413 19.93 3.57 -6.95
CA HIS A 413 20.60 2.30 -6.73
C HIS A 413 21.42 1.85 -7.94
N SER A 414 20.86 1.96 -9.15
CA SER A 414 21.53 1.55 -10.39
C SER A 414 22.55 2.58 -10.90
N GLY A 415 22.41 3.85 -10.51
CA GLY A 415 23.13 4.97 -11.11
C GLY A 415 22.64 5.35 -12.51
N ASP A 416 21.50 4.81 -12.95
CA ASP A 416 20.89 5.05 -14.26
C ASP A 416 19.46 5.64 -14.10
N PRO A 417 19.24 6.92 -14.46
CA PRO A 417 17.92 7.54 -14.38
C PRO A 417 16.91 7.03 -15.43
N ALA A 418 17.34 6.19 -16.37
CA ALA A 418 16.49 5.58 -17.39
C ALA A 418 16.13 4.12 -17.08
N VAL A 419 16.52 3.59 -15.92
CA VAL A 419 16.32 2.18 -15.54
C VAL A 419 14.84 1.78 -15.48
N LEU A 420 13.97 2.73 -15.10
CA LEU A 420 12.51 2.61 -15.17
C LEU A 420 11.93 3.90 -15.73
N SER A 421 10.87 3.77 -16.53
CA SER A 421 10.12 4.89 -17.08
C SER A 421 8.86 5.19 -16.24
N SER A 422 8.30 6.39 -16.42
CA SER A 422 6.99 6.74 -15.85
C SER A 422 5.89 5.75 -16.29
N ARG A 423 6.02 5.17 -17.49
CA ARG A 423 5.08 4.16 -18.00
C ARG A 423 5.20 2.88 -17.17
N ASP A 424 6.40 2.42 -16.89
CA ASP A 424 6.63 1.20 -16.11
C ASP A 424 5.98 1.28 -14.73
N VAL A 425 6.22 2.35 -13.97
CA VAL A 425 5.64 2.48 -12.62
C VAL A 425 4.13 2.69 -12.63
N LEU A 426 3.58 3.36 -13.64
CA LEU A 426 2.12 3.48 -13.77
C LEU A 426 1.48 2.14 -14.17
N GLN A 427 2.15 1.33 -14.99
CA GLN A 427 1.74 -0.05 -15.27
C GLN A 427 1.80 -0.92 -14.01
N MET A 428 2.85 -0.79 -13.19
CA MET A 428 2.98 -1.46 -11.88
C MET A 428 1.82 -1.08 -10.93
N ALA A 429 1.40 0.19 -10.92
CA ALA A 429 0.28 0.70 -10.13
C ALA A 429 -1.11 0.41 -10.72
N THR A 430 -1.21 -0.15 -11.93
CA THR A 430 -2.50 -0.36 -12.62
C THR A 430 -2.64 -1.82 -13.08
N TRP A 431 -2.46 -2.14 -14.36
CA TRP A 431 -2.76 -3.47 -14.90
C TRP A 431 -1.89 -4.58 -14.31
N ARG A 432 -0.62 -4.30 -13.95
CA ARG A 432 0.24 -5.30 -13.31
C ARG A 432 -0.24 -5.59 -11.90
N GLY A 433 -0.66 -4.56 -11.17
CA GLY A 433 -1.28 -4.73 -9.86
C GLY A 433 -2.58 -5.52 -9.96
N ALA A 434 -3.47 -5.15 -10.88
CA ALA A 434 -4.68 -5.89 -11.20
C ALA A 434 -4.42 -7.39 -11.49
N ALA A 435 -3.43 -7.69 -12.32
CA ALA A 435 -3.05 -9.05 -12.66
C ALA A 435 -2.53 -9.85 -11.47
N ALA A 436 -1.89 -9.19 -10.49
CA ALA A 436 -1.43 -9.84 -9.27
C ALA A 436 -2.58 -10.23 -8.32
N VAL A 437 -3.67 -9.45 -8.32
CA VAL A 437 -4.83 -9.70 -7.45
C VAL A 437 -5.82 -10.66 -8.08
N PHE A 438 -6.15 -10.45 -9.36
CA PHE A 438 -7.17 -11.20 -10.09
C PHE A 438 -6.55 -11.70 -11.41
N PRO A 439 -6.00 -12.93 -11.47
CA PRO A 439 -5.32 -13.46 -12.66
C PRO A 439 -6.20 -13.47 -13.93
N ASP A 440 -7.50 -13.72 -13.76
CA ASP A 440 -8.49 -13.66 -14.85
C ASP A 440 -8.71 -12.24 -15.39
N ALA A 441 -8.35 -11.19 -14.63
CA ALA A 441 -8.42 -9.81 -15.07
C ALA A 441 -7.41 -9.47 -16.18
N ALA A 442 -6.47 -10.37 -16.48
CA ALA A 442 -5.56 -10.23 -17.61
C ALA A 442 -6.11 -10.81 -18.93
N ALA A 443 -7.24 -11.54 -18.91
CA ALA A 443 -7.85 -12.15 -20.08
C ALA A 443 -8.50 -11.10 -21.02
N PRO A 444 -8.48 -11.30 -22.35
CA PRO A 444 -9.09 -10.36 -23.29
C PRO A 444 -10.61 -10.27 -23.09
N ALA A 445 -11.12 -9.05 -23.25
CA ALA A 445 -12.45 -8.61 -22.85
C ALA A 445 -13.63 -9.17 -23.67
N ASP A 446 -13.36 -10.01 -24.66
CA ASP A 446 -14.30 -10.52 -25.67
C ASP A 446 -15.13 -11.73 -25.21
N THR A 447 -14.99 -12.18 -23.95
CA THR A 447 -15.66 -13.40 -23.44
C THR A 447 -16.60 -13.22 -22.25
N LEU A 448 -16.71 -12.03 -21.66
CA LEU A 448 -17.43 -11.84 -20.39
C LEU A 448 -18.53 -10.77 -20.46
N THR A 449 -19.68 -11.06 -19.84
CA THR A 449 -20.73 -10.07 -19.55
C THR A 449 -20.74 -9.73 -18.06
N ALA A 450 -21.07 -8.49 -17.70
CA ALA A 450 -21.10 -8.01 -16.31
C ALA A 450 -21.93 -8.89 -15.37
N ALA A 451 -23.05 -9.44 -15.86
CA ALA A 451 -23.97 -10.27 -15.09
C ALA A 451 -23.43 -11.69 -14.77
N THR A 452 -22.38 -12.15 -15.47
CA THR A 452 -21.85 -13.52 -15.34
C THR A 452 -20.42 -13.59 -14.84
N ALA A 453 -19.70 -12.47 -14.81
CA ALA A 453 -18.26 -12.45 -14.56
C ALA A 453 -17.86 -12.11 -13.11
N GLY A 454 -18.67 -11.33 -12.39
CA GLY A 454 -18.28 -10.84 -11.06
C GLY A 454 -16.89 -10.17 -11.09
N TYR A 455 -15.99 -10.54 -10.17
CA TYR A 455 -14.61 -10.04 -10.11
C TYR A 455 -13.68 -10.58 -11.21
N ARG A 456 -14.18 -11.39 -12.15
CA ARG A 456 -13.39 -11.96 -13.26
C ARG A 456 -13.34 -11.04 -14.49
N VAL A 457 -13.91 -9.84 -14.40
CA VAL A 457 -13.81 -8.83 -15.45
C VAL A 457 -12.39 -8.23 -15.45
N PRO A 458 -11.79 -7.96 -16.63
CA PRO A 458 -10.53 -7.23 -16.71
C PRO A 458 -10.58 -5.84 -16.07
N ILE A 459 -9.55 -5.50 -15.28
CA ILE A 459 -9.39 -4.21 -14.60
C ILE A 459 -7.95 -3.68 -14.78
N GLY A 460 -7.68 -2.47 -14.30
CA GLY A 460 -6.34 -1.86 -14.36
C GLY A 460 -5.95 -1.32 -15.73
N GLU A 461 -6.85 -1.32 -16.71
CA GLU A 461 -6.68 -0.65 -18.00
C GLU A 461 -7.98 -0.02 -18.50
N LEU A 462 -7.87 1.04 -19.32
CA LEU A 462 -9.02 1.64 -19.99
C LEU A 462 -9.18 1.02 -21.38
N SER A 463 -9.91 -0.10 -21.45
CA SER A 463 -10.20 -0.84 -22.68
C SER A 463 -11.67 -1.25 -22.72
N THR A 464 -12.24 -1.44 -23.92
CA THR A 464 -13.64 -1.89 -24.05
C THR A 464 -13.80 -3.29 -23.45
N GLY A 465 -14.82 -3.47 -22.61
CA GLY A 465 -15.14 -4.68 -21.87
C GLY A 465 -14.40 -4.85 -20.53
N CYS A 466 -13.47 -3.95 -20.19
CA CYS A 466 -12.94 -3.83 -18.83
C CYS A 466 -13.98 -3.23 -17.87
N ALA A 467 -13.84 -3.47 -16.57
CA ALA A 467 -14.63 -2.76 -15.57
C ALA A 467 -14.32 -1.27 -15.63
N ALA A 468 -15.33 -0.44 -15.36
CA ALA A 468 -15.19 1.00 -15.31
C ALA A 468 -14.63 1.46 -13.96
N ASP A 469 -13.41 0.99 -13.65
CA ASP A 469 -12.57 1.45 -12.55
C ASP A 469 -11.72 2.62 -13.09
N ILE A 470 -12.20 3.85 -12.91
CA ILE A 470 -11.66 5.05 -13.60
C ILE A 470 -11.44 6.18 -12.59
N VAL A 471 -10.27 6.81 -12.66
CA VAL A 471 -9.91 7.97 -11.84
C VAL A 471 -9.79 9.20 -12.72
N LEU A 472 -10.43 10.31 -12.30
CA LEU A 472 -10.35 11.60 -12.98
C LEU A 472 -9.54 12.62 -12.17
N ILE A 473 -8.50 13.15 -12.82
CA ILE A 473 -7.53 14.08 -12.25
C ILE A 473 -7.55 15.41 -13.03
N PRO A 474 -7.55 16.60 -12.38
CA PRO A 474 -7.62 17.89 -13.06
C PRO A 474 -6.36 18.26 -13.86
N ALA A 475 -6.40 18.06 -15.19
CA ALA A 475 -5.36 18.52 -16.11
C ALA A 475 -5.05 20.03 -16.01
N ARG A 476 -6.03 20.83 -15.57
CA ARG A 476 -5.92 22.28 -15.44
C ARG A 476 -6.07 22.73 -13.99
N SER A 477 -5.07 22.45 -13.18
CA SER A 477 -4.91 22.98 -11.82
C SER A 477 -3.61 23.78 -11.70
N LEU A 478 -3.45 24.54 -10.60
CA LEU A 478 -2.18 25.23 -10.30
C LEU A 478 -1.00 24.25 -10.16
N LEU A 479 -1.27 23.00 -9.77
CA LEU A 479 -0.24 22.00 -9.52
C LEU A 479 0.09 21.15 -10.78
N GLN A 480 -0.75 21.21 -11.82
CA GLN A 480 -0.62 20.33 -13.00
C GLN A 480 -0.49 21.08 -14.34
N ALA A 481 -0.94 22.34 -14.42
CA ALA A 481 -0.85 23.11 -15.65
C ALA A 481 0.52 23.82 -15.80
N PRO A 482 1.03 23.98 -17.03
CA PRO A 482 0.48 23.51 -18.30
C PRO A 482 0.70 22.01 -18.52
N LEU A 483 -0.33 21.31 -19.01
CA LEU A 483 -0.24 19.89 -19.35
C LEU A 483 0.47 19.69 -20.70
N LEU A 484 1.62 19.02 -20.69
CA LEU A 484 2.38 18.66 -21.89
C LEU A 484 2.28 17.16 -22.21
N ASP A 485 2.42 16.34 -21.17
CA ASP A 485 2.36 14.88 -21.24
C ASP A 485 1.49 14.38 -20.07
N PRO A 486 0.32 13.80 -20.33
CA PRO A 486 -0.58 13.32 -19.28
C PRO A 486 -0.01 12.16 -18.48
N LEU A 487 0.74 11.26 -19.09
CA LEU A 487 1.36 10.14 -18.38
C LEU A 487 2.41 10.68 -17.40
N HIS A 488 3.30 11.54 -17.88
CA HIS A 488 4.30 12.18 -17.02
C HIS A 488 3.64 13.02 -15.90
N ALA A 489 2.56 13.74 -16.20
CA ALA A 489 1.85 14.55 -15.21
C ALA A 489 1.18 13.69 -14.11
N VAL A 490 0.65 12.52 -14.48
CA VAL A 490 0.08 11.56 -13.52
C VAL A 490 1.15 11.09 -12.54
N VAL A 491 2.31 10.66 -13.03
CA VAL A 491 3.37 10.12 -12.17
C VAL A 491 4.09 11.19 -11.34
N HIS A 492 4.52 12.28 -11.99
CA HIS A 492 5.46 13.23 -11.36
C HIS A 492 4.80 14.44 -10.68
N GLN A 493 3.56 14.78 -11.03
CA GLN A 493 2.91 16.02 -10.56
C GLN A 493 1.65 15.77 -9.74
N THR A 494 1.02 14.59 -9.88
CA THR A 494 -0.21 14.29 -9.17
C THR A 494 0.08 13.91 -7.72
N HIS A 495 -0.69 14.51 -6.82
CA HIS A 495 -0.74 14.18 -5.41
C HIS A 495 -2.13 13.66 -5.09
N GLY A 496 -2.26 12.74 -4.13
CA GLY A 496 -3.54 12.13 -3.75
C GLY A 496 -4.73 13.10 -3.72
N PRO A 497 -4.67 14.22 -2.97
CA PRO A 497 -5.76 15.19 -2.86
C PRO A 497 -6.21 15.88 -4.16
N MET A 498 -5.48 15.70 -5.28
CA MET A 498 -5.87 16.22 -6.59
C MET A 498 -6.94 15.36 -7.27
N VAL A 499 -7.10 14.10 -6.88
CA VAL A 499 -8.14 13.21 -7.44
C VAL A 499 -9.52 13.82 -7.20
N ARG A 500 -10.33 13.92 -8.26
CA ARG A 500 -11.68 14.51 -8.18
C ARG A 500 -12.79 13.49 -8.23
N HIS A 501 -12.70 12.56 -9.16
CA HIS A 501 -13.72 11.53 -9.32
C HIS A 501 -13.07 10.17 -9.34
N VAL A 502 -13.70 9.22 -8.65
CA VAL A 502 -13.30 7.81 -8.67
C VAL A 502 -14.53 6.98 -8.94
N LEU A 503 -14.40 6.13 -9.94
CA LEU A 503 -15.40 5.15 -10.30
C LEU A 503 -14.87 3.76 -9.95
N VAL A 504 -15.71 2.92 -9.36
CA VAL A 504 -15.47 1.48 -9.16
C VAL A 504 -16.69 0.76 -9.72
N ASP A 505 -16.49 -0.18 -10.64
CA ASP A 505 -17.57 -0.87 -11.36
C ASP A 505 -18.58 0.13 -11.97
N GLY A 506 -18.08 1.27 -12.47
CA GLY A 506 -18.90 2.35 -13.05
C GLY A 506 -19.75 3.15 -12.06
N GLN A 507 -19.66 2.86 -10.76
CA GLN A 507 -20.30 3.65 -9.70
C GLN A 507 -19.39 4.79 -9.27
N LEU A 508 -19.90 6.02 -9.21
CA LEU A 508 -19.14 7.18 -8.75
C LEU A 508 -19.01 7.16 -7.22
N VAL A 509 -17.97 6.51 -6.70
CA VAL A 509 -17.73 6.34 -5.24
C VAL A 509 -17.05 7.55 -4.60
N VAL A 510 -16.33 8.37 -5.38
CA VAL A 510 -15.83 9.68 -4.98
C VAL A 510 -16.28 10.71 -6.00
N ALA A 511 -16.94 11.77 -5.53
CA ALA A 511 -17.39 12.89 -6.33
C ALA A 511 -16.80 14.20 -5.80
N ASP A 512 -16.05 14.90 -6.64
CA ASP A 512 -15.44 16.19 -6.30
C ASP A 512 -14.48 16.15 -5.10
N GLY A 513 -13.85 14.99 -4.87
CA GLY A 513 -12.97 14.72 -3.73
C GLY A 513 -13.68 14.32 -2.44
N VAL A 514 -14.99 14.03 -2.49
CA VAL A 514 -15.81 13.60 -1.35
C VAL A 514 -16.42 12.22 -1.63
N SER A 515 -16.42 11.33 -0.64
CA SER A 515 -17.13 10.04 -0.71
C SER A 515 -18.62 10.24 -1.02
N THR A 516 -19.16 9.41 -1.89
CA THR A 516 -20.62 9.37 -2.17
C THR A 516 -21.34 8.30 -1.38
N LEU A 517 -20.63 7.51 -0.58
CA LEU A 517 -21.16 6.37 0.17
C LEU A 517 -21.12 6.58 1.70
N VAL A 518 -20.21 7.43 2.17
CA VAL A 518 -19.92 7.61 3.60
C VAL A 518 -19.88 9.09 3.96
N ASP A 519 -20.50 9.46 5.08
CA ASP A 519 -20.29 10.79 5.67
C ASP A 519 -18.89 10.87 6.28
N GLU A 520 -17.97 11.52 5.56
CA GLU A 520 -16.57 11.65 5.99
C GLU A 520 -16.43 12.39 7.33
N LYS A 521 -17.35 13.31 7.67
CA LYS A 521 -17.25 14.06 8.93
C LYS A 521 -17.62 13.20 10.12
N GLU A 522 -18.71 12.45 10.00
CA GLU A 522 -19.14 11.50 11.03
C GLU A 522 -18.08 10.42 11.23
N LEU A 523 -17.55 9.86 10.15
CA LEU A 523 -16.47 8.88 10.22
C LEU A 523 -15.23 9.40 10.96
N LEU A 524 -14.80 10.63 10.68
CA LEU A 524 -13.65 11.22 11.36
C LEU A 524 -13.88 11.37 12.86
N VAL A 525 -15.08 11.83 13.27
CA VAL A 525 -15.44 11.95 14.69
C VAL A 525 -15.40 10.60 15.40
N GLU A 526 -15.98 9.56 14.81
CA GLU A 526 -15.98 8.22 15.40
C GLU A 526 -14.57 7.59 15.41
N ALA A 527 -13.77 7.78 14.35
CA ALA A 527 -12.39 7.32 14.29
C ALA A 527 -11.51 7.99 15.36
N GLU A 528 -11.64 9.32 15.55
CA GLU A 528 -10.93 10.05 16.60
C GLU A 528 -11.35 9.60 18.00
N ARG A 529 -12.66 9.35 18.21
CA ARG A 529 -13.18 8.81 19.48
C ARG A 529 -12.60 7.43 19.77
N ALA A 530 -12.65 6.53 18.79
CA ALA A 530 -12.09 5.19 18.91
C ALA A 530 -10.58 5.24 19.19
N CYS A 531 -9.86 6.13 18.48
CA CYS A 531 -8.43 6.33 18.65
C CYS A 531 -8.05 6.74 20.08
N ASN A 532 -8.70 7.80 20.58
CA ASN A 532 -8.47 8.26 21.95
C ASN A 532 -8.80 7.17 22.98
N TYR A 533 -9.91 6.46 22.77
CA TYR A 533 -10.30 5.39 23.68
C TYR A 533 -9.24 4.30 23.80
N TRP A 534 -8.72 3.75 22.69
CA TRP A 534 -7.74 2.65 22.79
C TRP A 534 -6.35 3.15 23.21
N LEU A 535 -5.99 4.38 22.86
CA LEU A 535 -4.76 5.01 23.34
C LEU A 535 -4.77 5.24 24.85
N ASP A 536 -5.92 5.61 25.44
CA ASP A 536 -6.08 5.73 26.91
C ASP A 536 -5.89 4.38 27.62
N GLN A 537 -6.10 3.26 26.91
CA GLN A 537 -5.81 1.93 27.43
C GLN A 537 -4.31 1.58 27.40
N LEU A 538 -3.50 2.36 26.67
CA LEU A 538 -2.06 2.24 26.69
C LEU A 538 -1.50 3.20 27.73
N ASP A 539 -0.69 2.67 28.64
CA ASP A 539 0.03 3.46 29.67
C ASP A 539 1.20 4.24 29.02
N LEU A 540 0.90 5.02 27.97
CA LEU A 540 1.88 5.83 27.25
C LEU A 540 2.04 7.18 27.97
N PRO A 541 3.27 7.64 28.22
CA PRO A 541 3.48 8.91 28.89
C PRO A 541 2.90 10.05 28.05
N ALA A 542 2.08 10.92 28.64
CA ALA A 542 1.62 12.16 28.00
C ALA A 542 2.74 13.22 27.99
N GLY A 543 2.92 13.95 26.88
CA GLY A 543 3.84 15.09 26.81
C GLY A 543 4.61 15.25 25.50
N PRO A 544 5.63 16.13 25.44
CA PRO A 544 6.41 16.42 24.23
C PRO A 544 7.24 15.25 23.66
N GLN A 545 7.41 14.19 24.45
CA GLN A 545 8.00 12.91 24.06
C GLN A 545 6.99 11.75 24.15
N GLY A 546 5.71 12.10 24.31
CA GLY A 546 4.56 11.21 24.42
C GLY A 546 3.67 11.24 23.18
N VAL A 547 2.53 10.56 23.22
CA VAL A 547 1.52 10.67 22.16
C VAL A 547 0.88 12.06 22.24
N TRP A 548 0.90 12.79 21.12
CA TRP A 548 0.09 14.00 20.99
C TRP A 548 -1.35 13.58 20.74
N PHE A 549 -2.21 13.84 21.72
CA PHE A 549 -3.66 13.68 21.56
C PHE A 549 -4.22 14.97 20.96
N PRO A 550 -4.95 14.91 19.84
CA PRO A 550 -5.72 16.06 19.41
C PRO A 550 -6.72 16.44 20.52
N PRO A 551 -6.95 17.74 20.78
CA PRO A 551 -8.05 18.13 21.66
C PRO A 551 -9.34 17.52 21.10
N PRO A 552 -10.23 17.00 21.95
CA PRO A 552 -11.48 16.43 21.46
C PRO A 552 -12.25 17.47 20.63
N PRO A 553 -13.04 17.05 19.62
CA PRO A 553 -13.82 17.96 18.78
C PRO A 553 -14.62 19.00 19.60
N PRO A 554 -14.89 20.20 19.08
CA PRO A 554 -15.57 21.27 19.84
C PRO A 554 -16.99 20.92 20.32
N ASP A 555 -17.59 19.85 19.78
CA ASP A 555 -18.90 19.31 20.18
C ASP A 555 -18.79 18.05 21.07
N PHE A 556 -17.60 17.74 21.59
CA PHE A 556 -17.35 16.59 22.45
C PHE A 556 -17.78 16.92 23.88
N PRO A 557 -18.69 16.14 24.50
CA PRO A 557 -18.99 16.30 25.92
C PRO A 557 -17.75 15.92 26.74
N ASP A 558 -17.44 16.70 27.79
CA ASP A 558 -16.33 16.45 28.73
C ASP A 558 -16.41 15.08 29.45
N ALA A 559 -17.54 14.38 29.31
CA ALA A 559 -17.75 13.02 29.80
C ALA A 559 -18.48 12.18 28.74
N PRO A 560 -18.15 10.88 28.61
CA PRO A 560 -18.89 9.96 27.75
C PRO A 560 -20.40 9.97 28.12
N PRO A 561 -21.33 9.82 27.16
CA PRO A 561 -22.75 9.77 27.45
C PRO A 561 -23.10 8.66 28.46
N ASP A 562 -24.03 8.92 29.39
CA ASP A 562 -24.52 7.93 30.34
C ASP A 562 -24.99 6.65 29.63
N GLY A 563 -24.32 5.52 29.89
CA GLY A 563 -24.58 4.23 29.23
C GLY A 563 -23.53 3.80 28.20
N TRP A 564 -22.53 4.65 27.93
CA TRP A 564 -21.29 4.29 27.25
C TRP A 564 -20.28 3.80 28.32
N PRO A 565 -19.72 2.57 28.23
CA PRO A 565 -18.95 1.95 29.32
C PRO A 565 -17.59 2.58 29.60
#